data_AF-S5V6Q7-F1
#
_entry.id   AF-S5V6Q7-F1
#
_cell.length_a   1.000
_cell.length_b   1.000
_cell.length_c   1.000
_cell.angle_alpha   90.00
_cell.angle_beta   90.00
_cell.angle_gamma   90.00
#
_symmetry.space_group_name_H-M   'P 1'
#
loop_
_entity.id
_entity.type
_entity.pdbx_description
1 polymer ?
#
loop_
_entity_poly.entity_id
_entity_poly.type
_entity_poly.pdbx_seq_one_letter_code
_entity_poly.pdbx_strand_id
1 'polypeptide(L)'
;MVVDGRPWYVANELLAFLIEIVALGLLCWWGFASGGGVGVSVLLGLGTPAVAAALWGLFAAPRAPFRPPLPGVLLVKGLVLGGGALALYGVGHPVGAVAVAVVTLVNVTVAEVFRRPAPGGTEPAPGAAAP
;
A
#
# COMPACT_ATOMS: atom_id res chain seq x y z
N MET A 1 12.08 -20.45 -14.04
CA MET A 1 10.98 -19.56 -13.62
C MET A 1 11.02 -18.37 -14.55
N VAL A 2 10.35 -18.46 -15.69
CA VAL A 2 10.38 -17.42 -16.73
C VAL A 2 9.57 -16.25 -16.19
N VAL A 3 10.22 -15.10 -16.04
CA VAL A 3 9.54 -13.83 -15.80
C VAL A 3 8.91 -13.42 -17.13
N ASP A 4 7.78 -14.01 -17.48
CA ASP A 4 6.95 -13.57 -18.62
C ASP A 4 6.13 -12.31 -18.29
N GLY A 5 6.40 -11.68 -17.15
CA GLY A 5 5.79 -10.41 -16.72
C GLY A 5 6.66 -9.24 -17.12
N ARG A 6 6.16 -8.42 -18.05
CA ARG A 6 6.78 -7.20 -18.58
C ARG A 6 7.66 -6.47 -17.53
N PRO A 7 8.94 -6.15 -17.80
CA PRO A 7 9.92 -5.70 -16.79
C PRO A 7 9.50 -4.44 -16.03
N TRP A 8 8.65 -3.61 -16.63
CA TRP A 8 8.04 -2.45 -15.97
C TRP A 8 7.12 -2.82 -14.80
N TYR A 9 6.46 -3.98 -14.84
CA TYR A 9 5.60 -4.47 -13.77
C TYR A 9 6.43 -4.83 -12.54
N VAL A 10 7.55 -5.54 -12.74
CA VAL A 10 8.49 -5.88 -11.67
C VAL A 10 9.09 -4.62 -11.05
N ALA A 11 9.45 -3.63 -11.88
CA ALA A 11 9.95 -2.34 -11.40
C ALA A 11 8.90 -1.59 -10.56
N ASN A 12 7.62 -1.62 -10.97
CA ASN A 12 6.52 -1.00 -10.24
C ASN A 12 6.28 -1.68 -8.88
N GLU A 13 6.31 -3.02 -8.83
CA GLU A 13 6.17 -3.77 -7.57
C GLU A 13 7.33 -3.52 -6.61
N LEU A 14 8.57 -3.46 -7.14
CA LEU A 14 9.74 -3.11 -6.33
C LEU A 14 9.63 -1.68 -5.79
N LEU A 15 9.18 -0.73 -6.62
CA LEU A 15 8.95 0.64 -6.21
C LEU A 15 7.85 0.73 -5.13
N ALA A 16 6.77 -0.02 -5.29
CA ALA A 16 5.71 -0.13 -4.28
C ALA A 16 6.24 -0.63 -2.94
N PHE A 17 7.06 -1.67 -2.96
CA PHE A 17 7.70 -2.21 -1.76
C PHE A 17 8.64 -1.20 -1.08
N LEU A 18 9.43 -0.45 -1.86
CA LEU A 18 10.30 0.60 -1.32
C LEU A 18 9.47 1.73 -0.68
N ILE A 19 8.38 2.16 -1.33
CA ILE A 19 7.47 3.16 -0.80
C ILE A 19 6.85 2.68 0.53
N GLU A 20 6.50 1.40 0.64
CA GLU A 20 5.98 0.80 1.88
C GLU A 20 7.00 0.87 3.03
N ILE A 21 8.26 0.51 2.77
CA ILE A 21 9.34 0.61 3.77
C ILE A 21 9.54 2.07 4.22
N VAL A 22 9.56 3.00 3.26
CA VAL A 22 9.70 4.43 3.55
C VAL A 22 8.54 4.93 4.41
N ALA A 23 7.30 4.57 4.08
CA ALA A 23 6.13 4.96 4.86
C ALA A 23 6.19 4.46 6.32
N LEU A 24 6.60 3.20 6.53
CA LEU A 24 6.79 2.65 7.88
C LEU A 24 7.91 3.37 8.64
N GLY A 25 9.03 3.67 7.97
CA GLY A 25 10.13 4.44 8.57
C GLY A 25 9.72 5.86 8.97
N LEU A 26 8.89 6.52 8.16
CA LEU A 26 8.33 7.84 8.46
C LEU A 26 7.37 7.80 9.65
N LEU A 27 6.53 6.77 9.76
CA LEU A 27 5.64 6.56 10.91
C LEU A 27 6.45 6.31 12.20
N CYS A 28 7.50 5.48 12.13
CA CYS A 28 8.42 5.27 13.25
C CYS A 28 9.04 6.59 13.70
N TRP A 29 9.64 7.32 12.76
CA TRP A 29 10.33 8.58 13.06
C TRP A 29 9.36 9.58 13.67
N TRP A 30 8.21 9.83 13.05
CA TRP A 30 7.22 10.75 13.59
C TRP A 30 6.81 10.38 15.01
N GLY A 31 6.61 9.08 15.30
CA GLY A 31 6.25 8.62 16.64
C GLY A 31 7.34 8.87 17.70
N PHE A 32 8.62 8.80 17.33
CA PHE A 32 9.72 9.19 18.21
C PHE A 32 9.95 10.72 18.29
N ALA A 33 9.58 11.45 17.24
CA ALA A 33 9.76 12.89 17.14
C ALA A 33 8.57 13.73 17.65
N SER A 34 7.44 13.10 17.99
CA SER A 34 6.18 13.81 18.34
C SER A 34 6.21 14.52 19.69
N GLY A 35 7.29 14.40 20.46
CA GLY A 35 7.49 15.15 21.69
C GLY A 35 6.54 14.71 22.80
N GLY A 36 6.83 13.56 23.39
CA GLY A 36 6.23 13.10 24.64
C GLY A 36 7.29 12.35 25.45
N GLY A 37 7.11 12.22 26.77
CA GLY A 37 8.05 11.46 27.60
C GLY A 37 8.35 10.07 27.02
N VAL A 38 9.47 9.46 27.41
CA VAL A 38 10.02 8.23 26.79
C VAL A 38 8.95 7.16 26.48
N GLY A 39 8.01 6.93 27.40
CA GLY A 39 6.91 5.97 27.19
C GLY A 39 5.97 6.31 26.02
N VAL A 40 5.61 7.58 25.85
CA VAL A 40 4.75 8.05 24.73
C VAL A 40 5.49 7.92 23.41
N SER A 41 6.78 8.27 23.39
CA SER A 41 7.61 8.16 22.18
C SER A 41 7.80 6.72 21.73
N VAL A 42 7.98 5.78 22.67
CA VAL A 42 8.05 4.33 22.35
C VAL A 42 6.71 3.80 21.87
N LEU A 43 5.61 4.20 22.53
CA LEU A 43 4.26 3.79 22.15
C LEU A 43 3.90 4.26 20.72
N LEU A 44 4.18 5.53 20.39
CA LEU A 44 3.91 6.07 19.06
C LEU A 44 4.92 5.56 18.03
N GLY A 45 6.21 5.55 18.37
CA GLY A 45 7.29 5.13 17.47
C GLY A 45 7.21 3.66 17.05
N LEU A 46 6.68 2.78 17.90
CA LEU A 46 6.51 1.36 17.58
C LEU A 46 5.04 0.98 17.31
N GLY A 47 4.09 1.56 18.04
CA GLY A 47 2.68 1.22 17.92
C GLY A 47 2.08 1.64 16.58
N THR A 48 2.39 2.86 16.11
CA THR A 48 1.88 3.36 14.83
C THR A 48 2.31 2.51 13.63
N PRO A 49 3.61 2.20 13.42
CA PRO A 49 4.05 1.32 12.34
C PRO A 49 3.59 -0.13 12.53
N ALA A 50 3.48 -0.64 13.77
CA ALA A 50 2.97 -1.99 14.02
C ALA A 50 1.49 -2.12 13.65
N VAL A 51 0.65 -1.14 13.99
CA VAL A 51 -0.76 -1.09 13.59
C VAL A 51 -0.88 -0.99 12.06
N ALA A 52 -0.07 -0.15 11.43
CA ALA A 52 -0.04 -0.03 9.97
C ALA A 52 0.32 -1.37 9.30
N ALA A 53 1.37 -2.05 9.76
CA ALA A 53 1.77 -3.36 9.25
C ALA A 53 0.71 -4.44 9.48
N ALA A 54 0.06 -4.44 10.65
CA ALA A 54 -1.02 -5.37 10.96
C ALA A 54 -2.24 -5.18 10.05
N LEU A 55 -2.72 -3.94 9.89
CA LEU A 55 -3.81 -3.62 8.97
C LEU A 55 -3.47 -4.02 7.53
N TRP A 56 -2.23 -3.79 7.10
CA TRP A 56 -1.76 -4.22 5.79
C TRP A 56 -1.78 -5.75 5.64
N GLY A 57 -1.20 -6.48 6.59
CA GLY A 57 -1.18 -7.94 6.60
C GLY A 57 -2.58 -8.55 6.59
N LEU A 58 -3.52 -7.87 7.24
CA LEU A 58 -4.88 -8.35 7.42
C LEU A 58 -5.78 -8.17 6.19
N PHE A 59 -5.58 -7.08 5.44
CA PHE A 59 -6.51 -6.66 4.37
C PHE A 59 -5.87 -6.46 3.00
N ALA A 60 -4.59 -6.12 2.92
CA ALA A 60 -3.92 -5.72 1.68
C ALA A 60 -2.87 -6.74 1.21
N ALA A 61 -2.41 -7.66 2.06
CA ALA A 61 -1.43 -8.68 1.70
C ALA A 61 -1.97 -9.69 0.66
N PRO A 62 -1.11 -10.28 -0.19
CA PRO A 62 -1.51 -11.31 -1.16
C PRO A 62 -2.18 -12.54 -0.52
N ARG A 63 -1.84 -12.83 0.74
CA ARG A 63 -2.45 -13.88 1.57
C ARG A 63 -3.31 -13.31 2.70
N ALA A 64 -3.85 -12.10 2.55
CA ALA A 64 -4.72 -11.49 3.54
C ALA A 64 -5.87 -12.46 3.89
N PRO A 65 -6.10 -12.75 5.19
CA PRO A 65 -7.18 -13.63 5.62
C PRO A 65 -8.55 -13.06 5.25
N PHE A 66 -8.66 -11.73 5.30
CA PHE A 66 -9.83 -11.01 4.82
C PHE A 66 -9.58 -10.57 3.38
N ARG A 67 -10.49 -10.95 2.48
CA ARG A 67 -10.52 -10.48 1.10
C ARG A 67 -11.59 -9.39 0.98
N PRO A 68 -11.35 -8.16 1.48
CA PRO A 68 -12.31 -7.08 1.28
C PRO A 68 -12.43 -6.79 -0.22
N PRO A 69 -13.58 -6.28 -0.68
CA PRO A 69 -13.69 -5.76 -2.04
C PRO A 69 -12.63 -4.66 -2.26
N LEU A 70 -12.22 -4.45 -3.51
CA LEU A 70 -11.22 -3.45 -3.96
C LEU A 70 -11.17 -2.14 -3.14
N PRO A 71 -12.32 -1.51 -2.80
CA PRO A 71 -12.34 -0.29 -2.00
C PRO A 71 -11.69 -0.42 -0.62
N GLY A 72 -11.84 -1.56 0.06
CA GLY A 72 -11.23 -1.79 1.38
C GLY A 72 -9.71 -1.89 1.32
N VAL A 73 -9.17 -2.50 0.25
CA VAL A 73 -7.72 -2.57 0.01
C VAL A 73 -7.15 -1.17 -0.25
N LEU A 74 -7.86 -0.36 -1.06
CA LEU A 74 -7.47 1.02 -1.36
C LEU A 74 -7.54 1.91 -0.12
N LEU A 75 -8.52 1.70 0.77
CA LEU A 75 -8.67 2.47 2.01
C LEU A 75 -7.51 2.19 2.97
N VAL A 76 -7.12 0.92 3.14
CA VAL A 76 -5.96 0.54 3.97
C VAL A 76 -4.65 1.06 3.37
N LYS A 77 -4.45 0.94 2.06
CA LYS A 77 -3.30 1.56 1.37
C LYS A 77 -3.26 3.07 1.58
N GLY A 78 -4.40 3.74 1.43
CA GLY A 78 -4.54 5.17 1.65
C GLY A 78 -4.21 5.58 3.09
N LEU A 79 -4.62 4.79 4.08
CA LEU A 79 -4.33 5.05 5.49
C LEU A 79 -2.85 4.88 5.83
N VAL A 80 -2.21 3.79 5.37
CA VAL A 80 -0.79 3.54 5.67
C VAL A 80 0.11 4.53 4.94
N LEU A 81 -0.16 4.76 3.66
CA LEU A 81 0.68 5.61 2.82
C LEU A 81 0.40 7.11 3.04
N GLY A 82 -0.87 7.47 3.19
CA GLY A 82 -1.27 8.82 3.62
C GLY A 82 -0.84 9.12 5.05
N GLY A 83 -0.83 8.11 5.93
CA GLY A 83 -0.27 8.21 7.28
C GLY A 83 1.21 8.56 7.29
N GLY A 84 2.02 7.98 6.39
CA GLY A 84 3.44 8.34 6.23
C GLY A 84 3.65 9.79 5.80
N ALA A 85 2.81 10.31 4.88
CA ALA A 85 2.86 11.72 4.48
C ALA A 85 2.42 12.66 5.62
N LEU A 86 1.35 12.32 6.34
CA LEU A 86 0.89 13.09 7.51
C LEU A 86 1.92 13.09 8.64
N ALA A 87 2.59 11.96 8.87
CA ALA A 87 3.71 11.86 9.79
C ALA A 87 4.84 12.83 9.41
N LEU A 88 5.28 12.82 8.15
CA LEU A 88 6.34 13.71 7.69
C LEU A 88 5.95 15.20 7.78
N TYR A 89 4.69 15.52 7.51
CA TYR A 89 4.13 16.85 7.76
C TYR A 89 4.19 17.23 9.24
N GLY A 90 3.86 16.30 10.13
CA GLY A 90 3.89 16.49 11.58
C GLY A 90 5.29 16.70 12.17
N VAL A 91 6.36 16.24 11.50
CA VAL A 91 7.76 16.56 11.86
C VAL A 91 8.28 17.81 11.12
N GLY A 92 7.39 18.65 10.56
CA GLY A 92 7.74 19.95 10.00
C GLY A 92 8.34 19.92 8.59
N HIS A 93 8.16 18.82 7.83
CA HIS A 93 8.68 18.68 6.47
C HIS A 93 7.54 18.65 5.42
N PRO A 94 6.85 19.78 5.16
CA PRO A 94 5.66 19.81 4.31
C PRO A 94 5.95 19.49 2.84
N VAL A 95 7.09 19.94 2.30
CA VAL A 95 7.49 19.65 0.91
C VAL A 95 7.73 18.15 0.72
N GLY A 96 8.39 17.51 1.69
CA GLY A 96 8.61 16.06 1.70
C GLY A 96 7.30 15.28 1.80
N ALA A 97 6.35 15.75 2.63
CA ALA A 97 5.03 15.14 2.77
C ALA A 97 4.26 15.15 1.44
N VAL A 98 4.27 16.27 0.72
CA VAL A 98 3.64 16.39 -0.60
C VAL A 98 4.32 15.45 -1.61
N ALA A 99 5.66 15.40 -1.64
CA ALA A 99 6.40 14.52 -2.54
C ALA A 99 6.04 13.04 -2.31
N VAL A 100 6.03 12.59 -1.04
CA VAL A 100 5.65 11.22 -0.66
C VAL A 100 4.21 10.93 -1.06
N ALA A 101 3.28 11.85 -0.82
CA ALA A 101 1.87 11.69 -1.19
C ALA A 101 1.71 11.53 -2.72
N VAL A 102 2.37 12.39 -3.51
CA VAL A 102 2.30 12.36 -4.98
C VAL A 102 2.91 11.07 -5.53
N VAL A 103 4.11 10.69 -5.11
CA VAL A 103 4.78 9.46 -5.57
C VAL A 103 3.93 8.24 -5.27
N THR A 104 3.34 8.19 -4.08
CA THR A 104 2.46 7.09 -3.68
C THR A 104 1.19 7.03 -4.51
N LEU A 105 0.51 8.16 -4.72
CA LEU A 105 -0.70 8.25 -5.54
C LEU A 105 -0.45 7.77 -6.96
N VAL A 106 0.65 8.20 -7.59
CA VAL A 106 1.05 7.78 -8.93
C VAL A 106 1.26 6.26 -8.96
N ASN A 107 2.06 5.73 -8.02
CA ASN A 107 2.38 4.31 -7.96
C ASN A 107 1.13 3.42 -7.76
N VAL A 108 0.20 3.83 -6.89
CA VAL A 108 -1.07 3.11 -6.68
C VAL A 108 -1.95 3.18 -7.91
N THR A 109 -2.05 4.34 -8.55
CA THR A 109 -2.87 4.52 -9.75
C THR A 109 -2.38 3.66 -10.90
N VAL A 110 -1.06 3.62 -11.12
CA VAL A 110 -0.42 2.73 -12.11
C VAL A 110 -0.74 1.27 -11.78
N ALA A 111 -0.48 0.83 -10.55
CA ALA A 111 -0.74 -0.55 -10.14
C ALA A 111 -2.21 -0.97 -10.36
N GLU A 112 -3.17 -0.11 -10.01
CA GLU A 112 -4.60 -0.42 -10.09
C GLU A 112 -5.13 -0.44 -11.53
N VAL A 113 -4.66 0.48 -12.38
CA VAL A 113 -5.04 0.52 -13.81
C VAL A 113 -4.59 -0.76 -14.53
N PHE A 114 -3.40 -1.26 -14.19
CA PHE A 114 -2.85 -2.47 -14.81
C PHE A 114 -3.33 -3.78 -14.18
N ARG A 115 -4.04 -3.74 -13.05
CA ARG A 115 -4.61 -4.91 -12.39
C ARG A 115 -5.95 -5.39 -12.99
N ARG A 116 -6.49 -4.71 -14.01
CA ARG A 116 -7.75 -5.13 -14.65
C ARG A 116 -7.62 -6.53 -15.27
N PRO A 117 -8.50 -7.49 -14.93
CA PRO A 117 -8.59 -8.76 -15.63
C PRO A 117 -8.87 -8.52 -17.12
N ALA A 118 -8.27 -9.33 -18.00
CA ALA A 118 -8.62 -9.32 -19.42
C ALA A 118 -10.13 -9.56 -19.58
N PRO A 119 -10.89 -8.67 -20.25
CA PRO A 119 -12.26 -8.98 -20.62
C PRO A 119 -12.20 -10.04 -21.73
N GLY A 120 -12.36 -11.31 -21.37
CA GLY A 120 -12.26 -12.40 -22.34
C GLY A 120 -12.10 -13.78 -21.74
N GLY A 121 -12.96 -14.12 -20.78
CA GLY A 121 -13.13 -15.48 -20.27
C GLY A 121 -14.57 -15.96 -20.48
N THR A 122 -15.23 -15.56 -21.56
CA THR A 122 -16.38 -16.31 -22.07
C THR A 122 -15.83 -17.56 -22.74
N GLU A 123 -15.52 -18.58 -21.94
CA GLU A 123 -15.52 -19.93 -22.45
C GLU A 123 -16.95 -20.21 -22.96
N PRO A 124 -17.16 -20.56 -24.24
CA PRO A 124 -18.48 -20.92 -24.73
C PRO A 124 -19.03 -22.06 -23.86
N ALA A 125 -20.24 -21.90 -23.32
CA ALA A 125 -20.88 -22.91 -22.50
C ALA A 125 -20.85 -24.28 -23.22
N PRO A 126 -20.29 -25.35 -22.61
CA PRO A 126 -20.36 -26.69 -23.19
C PRO A 126 -21.84 -27.13 -23.15
N GLY A 127 -22.52 -26.95 -24.28
CA GLY A 127 -23.96 -27.22 -24.41
C GLY A 127 -24.68 -26.49 -25.55
N ALA A 128 -24.04 -25.55 -26.25
CA ALA A 128 -24.68 -24.85 -27.38
C ALA A 128 -24.75 -25.66 -28.69
N ALA A 129 -24.37 -26.94 -28.69
CA ALA A 129 -24.78 -27.89 -29.71
C ALA A 129 -26.14 -28.48 -29.29
N ALA A 130 -27.19 -27.68 -29.46
CA ALA A 130 -28.59 -28.15 -29.46
C ALA A 130 -28.90 -28.86 -30.80
N PRO A 131 -30.15 -29.28 -31.03
CA PRO A 131 -31.00 -30.21 -30.28
C PRO A 131 -31.13 -31.59 -30.96
#